data_AF-A0A231RTL8-F1
#
_entry.id   AF-A0A231RTL8-F1
#
_cell.length_a   1.000
_cell.length_b   1.000
_cell.length_c   1.000
_cell.angle_alpha   90.00
_cell.angle_beta   90.00
_cell.angle_gamma   90.00
#
_symmetry.space_group_name_H-M   'P 1'
#
loop_
_entity.id
_entity.type
_entity.pdbx_description
1 polymer ?
#
loop_
_entity_poly.entity_id
_entity_poly.type
_entity_poly.pdbx_seq_one_letter_code
_entity_poly.pdbx_strand_id
1 'polypeptide(L)' 'MAKERERLPVAKAEDVEYSEELADGDDKKAQERAEAADRRAAGEQGE' A
#
# COMPACT_ATOMS: atom_id res chain seq x y z
N MET A 1 -24.39 -11.09 20.46
CA MET A 1 -24.29 -11.00 18.98
C MET A 1 -22.85 -10.67 18.65
N ALA A 2 -22.02 -11.66 18.29
CA ALA A 2 -20.57 -11.45 18.11
C ALA A 2 -19.93 -12.45 17.12
N LYS A 3 -20.72 -13.09 16.24
CA LYS A 3 -20.25 -14.20 15.38
C LYS A 3 -20.18 -13.88 13.89
N GLU A 4 -20.57 -12.67 13.48
CA GLU A 4 -20.63 -12.27 12.07
C GLU A 4 -19.38 -11.50 11.61
N ARG A 5 -18.54 -11.00 12.54
CA ARG A 5 -17.27 -10.34 12.20
C ARG A 5 -16.16 -11.31 11.80
N GLU A 6 -16.28 -12.59 12.15
CA GLU A 6 -15.27 -13.64 11.92
C GLU A 6 -15.34 -14.25 10.51
N ARG A 7 -16.31 -13.87 9.68
CA ARG A 7 -16.51 -14.41 8.32
C ARG A 7 -16.64 -13.30 7.29
N LEU A 8 -15.80 -12.27 7.41
CA LEU A 8 -15.63 -11.35 6.29
C LEU A 8 -14.99 -12.14 5.15
N PRO A 9 -15.54 -12.09 3.92
CA PRO A 9 -14.90 -12.74 2.78
C PRO A 9 -13.53 -12.11 2.61
N VAL A 10 -12.49 -12.88 2.94
CA VAL A 10 -11.11 -12.50 2.62
C VAL A 10 -10.99 -12.72 1.11
N ALA A 11 -10.93 -11.62 0.36
CA ALA A 11 -10.65 -11.68 -1.06
C ALA A 11 -9.32 -12.46 -1.26
N LYS A 12 -9.24 -13.26 -2.33
CA LYS A 12 -8.01 -13.99 -2.64
C LYS A 12 -6.86 -12.98 -2.71
N ALA A 13 -5.74 -13.30 -2.07
CA ALA A 13 -4.51 -12.54 -2.22
C ALA A 13 -3.97 -12.80 -3.63
N GLU A 14 -4.38 -11.96 -4.58
CA GLU A 14 -3.86 -11.93 -5.94
C GLU A 14 -2.83 -10.81 -6.02
N ASP A 15 -1.70 -11.07 -6.67
CA ASP A 15 -0.69 -10.05 -6.91
C ASP A 15 -1.25 -9.05 -7.93
N VAL A 16 -1.48 -7.82 -7.48
CA VAL A 16 -2.02 -6.74 -8.31
C VAL A 16 -0.90 -5.77 -8.67
N GLU A 17 -0.67 -5.63 -9.97
CA GLU A 17 0.29 -4.68 -10.52
C GLU A 17 -0.24 -3.24 -10.41
N TYR A 18 0.68 -2.29 -10.22
CA TYR A 18 0.34 -0.87 -10.23
C TYR A 18 -0.08 -0.41 -11.63
N SER A 19 -1.12 0.42 -11.71
CA SER A 19 -1.60 1.02 -12.96
C SER A 19 -1.69 2.54 -12.82
N GLU A 20 -0.81 3.25 -13.54
CA GLU A 20 -0.76 4.72 -13.49
C GLU A 20 -1.99 5.40 -14.10
N GLU A 21 -2.65 4.76 -15.07
CA GLU A 21 -3.88 5.28 -15.70
C GLU A 21 -5.07 5.27 -14.74
N LEU A 22 -5.10 4.31 -13.81
CA LEU A 22 -6.15 4.19 -12.80
C LEU A 22 -5.84 4.99 -11.52
N ALA A 23 -4.58 5.41 -11.34
CA ALA A 23 -4.14 6.15 -10.18
C ALA A 23 -4.66 7.59 -10.20
N ASP A 24 -5.37 7.97 -9.14
CA ASP A 24 -5.82 9.34 -8.97
C ASP A 24 -4.72 10.26 -8.43
N GLY A 25 -5.06 11.53 -8.22
CA GLY A 25 -4.10 12.52 -7.75
C GLY A 25 -3.58 12.27 -6.34
N ASP A 26 -4.34 11.56 -5.50
CA ASP A 26 -3.93 11.23 -4.13
C ASP A 26 -3.11 9.95 -4.08
N ASP A 27 -3.40 8.98 -4.94
CA ASP A 27 -2.57 7.79 -5.16
C ASP A 27 -1.13 8.18 -5.52
N LYS A 28 -0.98 9.11 -6.47
CA LYS A 28 0.34 9.60 -6.90
C LYS A 28 1.10 10.29 -5.77
N LYS A 29 0.43 11.15 -4.99
CA LYS A 29 1.06 11.78 -3.81
C LYS A 29 1.42 10.77 -2.74
N ALA A 30 0.64 9.70 -2.58
CA ALA A 30 0.96 8.64 -1.63
C ALA A 30 2.23 7.89 -2.07
N GLN A 31 2.34 7.57 -3.36
CA GLN A 31 3.54 6.97 -3.95
C GLN A 31 4.79 7.84 -3.74
N GLU A 32 4.71 9.14 -4.06
CA GLU A 32 5.83 10.08 -3.86
C GLU A 32 6.30 10.13 -2.40
N ARG A 33 5.35 10.11 -1.45
CA ARG A 33 5.66 10.10 -0.02
C ARG A 33 6.31 8.79 0.42
N ALA A 34 5.84 7.65 -0.09
CA ALA A 34 6.40 6.34 0.19
C ALA A 34 7.85 6.27 -0.31
N GLU A 35 8.11 6.64 -1.57
CA GLU A 35 9.46 6.68 -2.13
C GLU A 35 10.41 7.61 -1.36
N ALA A 36 9.91 8.77 -0.93
CA ALA A 36 10.70 9.68 -0.11
C ALA A 36 11.04 9.10 1.28
N ALA A 37 10.13 8.33 1.87
CA ALA A 37 10.37 7.63 3.12
C ALA A 37 11.38 6.49 2.95
N ASP A 38 11.25 5.70 1.88
CA ASP A 38 12.19 4.63 1.57
C ASP A 38 13.60 5.17 1.31
N ARG A 39 13.73 6.28 0.60
CA ARG A 39 15.02 6.97 0.42
C ARG A 39 15.65 7.40 1.75
N ARG A 40 14.85 7.91 2.69
CA ARG A 40 15.34 8.24 4.04
C ARG A 40 15.77 6.98 4.79
N ALA A 41 14.92 5.96 4.80
CA ALA A 41 15.17 4.72 5.50
C ALA A 41 16.40 3.98 4.95
N ALA A 42 16.58 3.94 3.63
CA ALA A 42 17.75 3.34 3.00
C ALA A 42 19.05 4.11 3.32
N GLY A 43 18.97 5.44 3.48
CA GLY A 43 20.09 6.25 3.96
C GLY A 43 20.42 6.02 5.44
N GLU A 44 19.41 5.75 6.27
CA GLU A 44 19.56 5.46 7.71
C GLU A 44 19.95 4.01 8.01
N GLN A 45 19.69 3.06 7.11
CA GLN A 45 20.07 1.64 7.26
C GLN A 45 21.55 1.36 6.89
N GLY A 46 22.33 2.40 6.58
CA GLY A 46 23.75 2.33 6.20
C GLY A 46 24.76 2.65 7.31
N GLU A 47 24.34 2.82 8.57
CA GLU A 47 25.21 3.05 9.75
C GLU A 47 25.18 1.89 10.76
#